data_AF-A0A963JS32-F1
#
_entry.id   AF-A0A963JS32-F1
#
_cell.length_a   1.000
_cell.length_b   1.000
_cell.length_c   1.000
_cell.angle_alpha   90.00
_cell.angle_beta   90.00
_cell.angle_gamma   90.00
#
_symmetry.space_group_name_H-M   'P 1'
#
loop_
_entity.id
_entity.type
_entity.pdbx_description
1 polymer ?
#
loop_
_entity_poly.entity_id
_entity_poly.type
_entity_poly.pdbx_seq_one_letter_code
_entity_poly.pdbx_strand_id
1 'polypeptide(L)'
;MDRTDRKILAVLQANARASLQEIGQAVGLSASPCWGRIKKMEEAGVIEGYTVRINPQALDLADTVLVQVTLDSHSDNTLEKFGETLASMPEVIEAHLVSG
;
A
#
# COMPACT_ATOMS: atom_id res chain seq x y z
N MET A 1 -7.10 -12.24 -13.03
CA MET A 1 -6.28 -11.06 -13.35
C MET A 1 -5.42 -11.36 -14.56
N ASP A 2 -5.51 -10.56 -15.62
CA ASP A 2 -4.79 -10.77 -16.87
C ASP A 2 -3.59 -9.80 -17.04
N ARG A 3 -2.93 -9.85 -18.21
CA ARG A 3 -1.75 -9.00 -18.50
C ARG A 3 -2.11 -7.51 -18.57
N THR A 4 -3.33 -7.16 -18.98
CA THR A 4 -3.79 -5.79 -19.07
C THR A 4 -4.07 -5.22 -17.68
N ASP A 5 -4.68 -6.00 -16.80
CA ASP A 5 -4.89 -5.63 -15.40
C ASP A 5 -3.57 -5.27 -14.72
N ARG A 6 -2.52 -6.09 -14.90
CA ARG A 6 -1.17 -5.80 -14.38
C ARG A 6 -0.59 -4.50 -14.91
N LYS A 7 -0.83 -4.16 -16.19
CA LYS A 7 -0.38 -2.88 -16.75
C LYS A 7 -1.15 -1.70 -16.16
N ILE A 8 -2.47 -1.85 -15.96
CA ILE A 8 -3.29 -0.83 -15.29
C ILE A 8 -2.76 -0.59 -13.87
N LEU A 9 -2.49 -1.66 -13.11
CA LEU A 9 -1.91 -1.56 -11.77
C LEU A 9 -0.55 -0.85 -11.78
N ALA A 10 0.32 -1.16 -12.74
CA ALA A 10 1.61 -0.47 -12.86
C ALA A 10 1.45 1.04 -13.09
N VAL A 11 0.47 1.46 -13.89
CA VAL A 11 0.17 2.89 -14.10
C VAL A 11 -0.37 3.52 -12.81
N LEU A 12 -1.30 2.86 -12.12
CA LEU A 12 -1.90 3.37 -10.89
C LEU A 12 -0.91 3.42 -9.72
N GLN A 13 -0.01 2.46 -9.60
CA GLN A 13 1.05 2.47 -8.57
C GLN A 13 2.04 3.62 -8.80
N ALA A 14 2.34 3.94 -10.05
CA ALA A 14 3.17 5.10 -10.39
C ALA A 14 2.43 6.43 -10.17
N ASN A 15 1.16 6.49 -10.57
CA ASN A 15 0.30 7.66 -10.43
C ASN A 15 -1.16 7.25 -10.25
N ALA A 16 -1.61 7.19 -8.99
CA ALA A 16 -2.99 6.89 -8.65
C ALA A 16 -4.01 7.92 -9.17
N ARG A 17 -3.54 9.12 -9.56
CA ARG A 17 -4.38 10.20 -10.11
C ARG A 17 -4.42 10.23 -11.64
N ALA A 18 -3.79 9.26 -12.32
CA ALA A 18 -3.87 9.15 -13.76
C ALA A 18 -5.33 9.08 -14.21
N SER A 19 -5.69 9.88 -15.21
CA SER A 19 -7.01 9.84 -15.80
C SER A 19 -7.25 8.50 -16.52
N LEU A 20 -8.52 8.10 -16.65
CA LEU A 20 -8.87 6.90 -17.41
C LEU A 20 -8.39 6.96 -18.87
N GLN A 21 -8.24 8.16 -19.43
CA GLN A 21 -7.71 8.35 -20.78
C GLN A 21 -6.21 8.05 -20.84
N GLU A 22 -5.42 8.54 -19.88
CA GLU A 22 -3.98 8.26 -19.78
C GLU A 22 -3.72 6.76 -19.54
N ILE A 23 -4.49 6.15 -18.63
CA ILE A 23 -4.43 4.71 -18.37
C ILE A 23 -4.77 3.93 -19.64
N GLY A 24 -5.86 4.32 -20.32
CA GLY A 24 -6.28 3.71 -21.59
C GLY A 24 -5.19 3.77 -22.66
N GLN A 25 -4.58 4.93 -22.84
CA GLN A 25 -3.49 5.12 -23.79
C GLN A 25 -2.28 4.23 -23.46
N ALA A 26 -1.93 4.10 -22.17
CA ALA A 26 -0.80 3.27 -21.73
C ALA A 26 -1.04 1.76 -21.94
N VAL A 27 -2.30 1.31 -21.89
CA VAL A 27 -2.64 -0.13 -21.99
C VAL A 27 -3.29 -0.55 -23.31
N GLY A 28 -3.53 0.40 -24.23
CA GLY A 28 -4.14 0.15 -25.53
C GLY A 28 -5.66 -0.07 -25.49
N LEU A 29 -6.35 0.59 -24.56
CA LEU A 29 -7.80 0.51 -24.37
C LEU A 29 -8.44 1.90 -24.33
N SER A 30 -9.76 1.96 -24.54
CA SER A 30 -10.54 3.16 -24.27
C SER A 30 -10.84 3.32 -22.77
N ALA A 31 -11.31 4.50 -22.34
CA ALA A 31 -11.53 4.80 -20.93
C ALA A 31 -12.55 3.87 -20.23
N SER A 32 -13.65 3.51 -20.91
CA SER A 32 -14.73 2.67 -20.36
C SER A 32 -14.28 1.27 -19.91
N PRO A 33 -13.58 0.46 -20.74
CA PRO A 33 -13.06 -0.84 -20.31
C PRO A 33 -11.96 -0.74 -19.24
N CYS A 34 -11.17 0.34 -19.22
CA CYS A 34 -10.23 0.59 -18.12
C CYS A 34 -10.96 0.78 -16.79
N TRP A 35 -11.99 1.62 -16.77
CA TRP A 35 -12.79 1.86 -15.55
C TRP A 35 -13.41 0.57 -15.02
N GLY A 36 -14.03 -0.23 -15.89
CA GLY A 36 -14.64 -1.50 -15.49
C GLY A 36 -13.63 -2.50 -14.91
N ARG A 37 -12.38 -2.49 -15.39
CA ARG A 37 -11.30 -3.33 -14.86
C ARG A 37 -10.81 -2.84 -13.50
N ILE A 38 -10.60 -1.53 -13.35
CA ILE A 38 -10.21 -0.93 -12.07
C ILE A 38 -11.25 -1.26 -11.01
N LYS A 39 -12.52 -1.00 -11.30
CA LYS A 39 -13.62 -1.29 -10.37
C LYS A 39 -13.69 -2.76 -9.96
N LYS A 40 -13.50 -3.69 -10.90
CA LYS A 40 -13.43 -5.13 -10.58
C LYS A 40 -12.25 -5.48 -9.68
N MET A 41 -11.10 -4.83 -9.86
CA MET A 41 -9.93 -5.06 -9.02
C MET A 41 -10.12 -4.48 -7.61
N GLU A 42 -10.80 -3.34 -7.47
CA GLU A 42 -11.21 -2.77 -6.18
C GLU A 42 -12.20 -3.70 -5.46
N GLU A 43 -13.27 -4.13 -6.14
CA GLU A 43 -14.29 -5.03 -5.58
C GLU A 43 -13.70 -6.40 -5.17
N ALA A 44 -12.67 -6.87 -5.88
CA ALA A 44 -11.97 -8.11 -5.58
C ALA A 44 -10.88 -7.96 -4.49
N GLY A 45 -10.66 -6.75 -3.95
CA GLY A 45 -9.61 -6.48 -2.97
C GLY A 45 -8.18 -6.54 -3.52
N VAL A 46 -8.02 -6.56 -4.85
CA VAL A 46 -6.70 -6.46 -5.50
C VAL A 46 -6.16 -5.04 -5.39
N ILE A 47 -7.05 -4.04 -5.42
CA ILE A 47 -6.75 -2.65 -5.04
C ILE A 47 -7.38 -2.44 -3.67
N GLU A 48 -6.55 -2.43 -2.63
CA GLU A 48 -7.00 -2.25 -1.24
C GLU A 48 -7.31 -0.78 -0.91
N GLY A 49 -6.68 0.15 -1.63
CA GLY A 49 -6.91 1.57 -1.47
C GLY A 49 -5.95 2.42 -2.27
N TYR A 50 -6.13 3.74 -2.15
CA TYR A 50 -5.27 4.75 -2.76
C TYR A 50 -4.69 5.63 -1.66
N THR A 51 -3.37 5.83 -1.70
CA THR A 51 -2.66 6.64 -0.71
C THR A 51 -1.90 7.78 -1.38
N VAL A 52 -1.44 8.74 -0.59
CA VAL A 52 -0.60 9.86 -1.01
C VAL A 52 0.79 9.68 -0.44
N ARG A 53 1.81 9.82 -1.29
CA ARG A 53 3.21 9.90 -0.84
C ARG A 53 3.49 11.33 -0.39
N ILE A 54 3.75 11.48 0.91
CA ILE A 54 4.07 12.76 1.53
C ILE A 54 5.59 12.86 1.66
N ASN A 55 6.14 14.07 1.53
CA ASN A 55 7.55 14.33 1.82
C ASN A 55 7.72 14.55 3.34
N PRO A 56 8.36 13.62 4.09
CA PRO A 56 8.51 13.76 5.54
C PRO A 56 9.37 14.96 5.93
N GLN A 57 10.42 15.27 5.15
CA GLN A 57 11.32 16.40 5.41
C GLN A 57 10.59 17.75 5.34
N ALA A 58 9.58 17.87 4.47
CA ALA A 58 8.78 19.09 4.35
C ALA A 58 7.80 19.28 5.52
N LEU A 59 7.63 18.27 6.37
CA LEU A 59 6.75 18.27 7.54
C LEU A 59 7.53 18.23 8.87
N ASP A 60 8.83 18.54 8.85
CA ASP A 60 9.73 18.44 10.00
C ASP A 60 9.78 17.02 10.64
N LEU A 61 9.37 16.00 9.89
CA LEU A 61 9.54 14.57 10.22
C LEU A 61 10.86 14.07 9.64
N ALA A 62 11.96 14.72 10.02
CA ALA A 62 13.26 14.54 9.36
C ALA A 62 13.91 13.17 9.64
N ASP A 63 13.64 12.59 10.80
CA ASP A 63 14.31 11.37 11.26
C ASP A 63 13.41 10.15 11.09
N THR A 64 13.86 9.19 10.30
CA THR A 64 13.28 7.84 10.24
C THR A 64 14.20 6.90 10.99
N VAL A 65 13.67 6.24 12.03
CA VAL A 65 14.43 5.32 12.89
C VAL A 65 13.96 3.89 12.64
N LEU A 66 14.91 2.97 12.45
CA LEU A 66 14.64 1.54 12.43
C LEU A 66 14.88 0.98 13.84
N VAL A 67 13.86 0.39 14.45
CA VAL A 67 13.95 -0.19 15.79
C VAL A 67 13.81 -1.70 15.69
N GLN A 68 14.81 -2.43 16.18
CA GLN A 68 14.72 -3.87 16.36
C GLN A 68 14.34 -4.17 17.81
N VAL A 69 13.24 -4.88 18.00
CA VAL A 69 12.75 -5.29 19.33
C VAL A 69 12.82 -6.81 19.43
N THR A 70 13.43 -7.30 20.50
CA THR A 70 13.40 -8.72 20.86
C THR A 70 12.51 -8.89 22.07
N LEU A 71 11.50 -9.76 21.96
CA LEU A 71 10.57 -10.04 23.05
C LEU A 71 11.09 -11.22 23.86
N ASP A 72 11.01 -11.12 25.19
CA ASP A 72 11.42 -12.22 26.09
C ASP A 72 10.51 -13.45 25.98
N SER A 73 9.29 -13.27 25.48
CA SER A 73 8.29 -14.32 25.25
C SER A 73 7.68 -14.17 23.86
N HIS A 74 7.61 -15.28 23.13
CA HIS A 74 6.98 -15.38 21.81
C HIS A 74 5.62 -16.09 21.85
N SER A 75 4.91 -16.03 22.99
CA SER A 75 3.55 -16.55 23.03
C SER A 75 2.63 -15.75 22.12
N ASP A 76 1.64 -16.40 21.49
CA ASP A 76 0.71 -15.76 20.55
C ASP A 76 0.05 -14.51 21.14
N ASN A 77 -0.38 -14.58 22.41
CA ASN A 77 -0.97 -13.47 23.16
C ASN A 77 0.01 -12.29 23.39
N THR A 78 1.30 -12.57 23.52
CA THR A 78 2.32 -11.51 23.64
C THR A 78 2.52 -10.81 22.31
N LEU A 79 2.59 -11.57 21.21
CA LEU A 79 2.78 -11.02 19.87
C LEU A 79 1.57 -10.20 19.42
N GLU A 80 0.35 -10.70 19.67
CA GLU A 80 -0.89 -10.00 19.33
C GLU A 80 -0.99 -8.64 20.05
N LYS A 81 -0.83 -8.63 21.38
CA LYS A 81 -0.86 -7.38 22.17
C LYS A 81 0.22 -6.39 21.76
N PHE A 82 1.41 -6.88 21.45
CA PHE A 82 2.51 -6.03 21.00
C PHE A 82 2.17 -5.42 19.63
N GLY A 83 1.64 -6.21 18.70
CA GLY A 83 1.17 -5.74 17.40
C GLY A 83 0.06 -4.69 17.51
N GLU A 84 -0.95 -4.92 18.34
CA GLU A 84 -2.04 -3.95 18.60
C GLU A 84 -1.50 -2.63 19.17
N THR A 85 -0.54 -2.73 20.11
CA THR A 85 0.09 -1.56 20.72
C THR A 85 0.86 -0.75 19.68
N LEU A 86 1.67 -1.39 18.84
CA LEU A 86 2.38 -0.72 17.76
C LEU A 86 1.43 -0.09 16.74
N ALA A 87 0.36 -0.78 16.35
CA ALA A 87 -0.63 -0.29 15.39
C ALA A 87 -1.38 0.96 15.90
N SER A 88 -1.48 1.14 17.22
CA SER A 88 -2.08 2.33 17.83
C SER A 88 -1.18 3.57 17.84
N MET A 89 0.11 3.42 17.56
CA MET A 89 1.09 4.51 17.58
C MET A 89 1.18 5.13 16.18
N PRO A 90 0.74 6.39 15.98
CA PRO A 90 0.76 7.03 14.66
C PRO A 90 2.18 7.22 14.10
N GLU A 91 3.21 7.20 14.95
CA GLU A 91 4.61 7.29 14.56
C GLU A 91 5.15 5.97 13.99
N VAL A 92 4.47 4.84 14.25
CA VAL A 92 4.86 3.53 13.71
C VAL A 92 4.26 3.39 12.31
N ILE A 93 5.10 3.60 11.30
CA ILE A 93 4.69 3.53 9.89
C ILE A 93 4.57 2.06 9.43
N GLU A 94 5.50 1.21 9.86
CA GLU A 94 5.52 -0.21 9.54
C GLU A 94 6.08 -1.03 10.71
N ALA A 95 5.56 -2.25 10.89
CA ALA A 95 6.07 -3.23 11.83
C ALA A 95 6.06 -4.61 11.18
N HIS A 96 7.18 -5.33 11.29
CA HIS A 96 7.38 -6.63 10.66
C HIS A 96 7.85 -7.65 11.70
N LEU A 97 7.18 -8.80 11.78
CA LEU A 97 7.67 -9.94 12.54
C LEU A 97 8.69 -10.70 11.68
N VAL A 98 9.93 -10.74 12.13
CA VAL A 98 11.03 -11.42 11.44
C VAL A 98 11.43 -12.67 12.21
N SER A 99 11.54 -13.80 11.51
CA SER A 99 12.22 -14.99 12.03
C SER A 99 13.72 -14.79 11.89
N GLY A 100 14.41 -14.56 13.02
CA GLY A 100 15.88 -14.62 13.08
C GLY A 100 16.40 -16.05 13.06
#